data_AF-A0A9D8CN18-F1
#
_entry.id   AF-A0A9D8CN18-F1
#
_cell.length_a   1.000
_cell.length_b   1.000
_cell.length_c   1.000
_cell.angle_alpha   90.00
_cell.angle_beta   90.00
_cell.angle_gamma   90.00
#
_symmetry.space_group_name_H-M   'P 1'
#
loop_
_entity.id
_entity.type
_entity.pdbx_description
1 polymer ?
#
loop_
_entity_poly.entity_id
_entity_poly.type
_entity_poly.pdbx_seq_one_letter_code
_entity_poly.pdbx_strand_id
1 'polypeptide(L)'
;MRGLLAVFVLLIVTGAALAWGAWASRPADAPRALKQRLADSELRAAALAADHRSLGDRLAAAQERGSLADQAREQIRNDSERAFTGFRAQLAEAQRLTLELRGHLEAERQARLAAERAAVEGRQSGERRLTDVQTDAERRVAQAREETERARREAEATVTVMRAELASREQLRRTEETRAAAPSAGTAVEIATAMGTQGRVQLAGVVFGSNSAELAAPARAALDQAAQYLKANPGVGVHIVGHTDSRGDAAANLALSERRASAVARDLVGRHGIDPRRLAWSGAGDRWPVADNAEDAGRALNRRVEMLLR
;
A
#
# COMPACT_ATOMS: atom_id res chain seq x y z
N MET A 1 84.95 35.33 -38.13
CA MET A 1 83.62 34.68 -38.22
C MET A 1 83.63 33.15 -38.25
N ARG A 2 84.78 32.47 -38.50
CA ARG A 2 84.84 30.99 -38.62
C ARG A 2 84.81 30.21 -37.30
N GLY A 3 85.33 30.76 -36.20
CA GLY A 3 85.27 30.11 -34.87
C GLY A 3 83.89 30.17 -34.19
N LEU A 4 83.11 31.23 -34.46
CA LEU A 4 81.79 31.39 -33.84
C LEU A 4 80.77 30.37 -34.36
N LEU A 5 80.83 30.00 -35.64
CA LEU A 5 79.86 29.06 -36.23
C LEU A 5 80.03 27.63 -35.69
N ALA A 6 81.27 27.19 -35.48
CA ALA A 6 81.59 25.86 -34.94
C ALA A 6 81.15 25.72 -33.47
N VAL A 7 81.33 26.78 -32.68
CA VAL A 7 80.85 26.85 -31.29
C VAL A 7 79.31 26.89 -31.24
N PHE A 8 78.67 27.55 -32.21
CA PHE A 8 77.22 27.64 -32.31
C PHE A 8 76.56 26.29 -32.64
N VAL A 9 77.14 25.51 -33.57
CA VAL A 9 76.66 24.16 -33.91
C VAL A 9 76.83 23.20 -32.73
N LEU A 10 77.96 23.28 -32.01
CA LEU A 10 78.21 22.43 -30.84
C LEU A 10 77.25 22.75 -29.68
N LEU A 11 76.94 24.03 -29.43
CA LEU A 11 76.00 24.46 -28.37
C LEU A 11 74.54 24.09 -28.67
N ILE A 12 74.13 24.08 -29.94
CA ILE A 12 72.76 23.67 -30.34
C ILE A 12 72.58 22.17 -30.16
N VAL A 13 73.60 21.37 -30.52
CA VAL A 13 73.55 19.90 -30.41
C VAL A 13 73.60 19.45 -28.94
N THR A 14 74.43 20.08 -28.09
CA THR A 14 74.50 19.74 -26.65
C THR A 14 73.29 20.27 -25.86
N GLY A 15 72.75 21.44 -26.22
CA GLY A 15 71.54 22.00 -25.60
C GLY A 15 70.29 21.14 -25.86
N ALA A 16 70.15 20.59 -27.08
CA ALA A 16 69.07 19.66 -27.41
C ALA A 16 69.18 18.33 -26.62
N ALA A 17 70.41 17.81 -26.45
CA ALA A 17 70.65 16.55 -25.74
C ALA A 17 70.39 16.64 -24.21
N LEU A 18 70.72 17.77 -23.58
CA LEU A 18 70.49 17.97 -22.14
C LEU A 18 69.01 18.22 -21.82
N ALA A 19 68.27 18.91 -22.69
CA ALA A 19 66.83 19.04 -22.58
C ALA A 19 66.11 17.68 -22.75
N TRP A 20 66.68 16.78 -23.56
CA TRP A 20 66.18 15.43 -23.78
C TRP A 20 66.33 14.52 -22.55
N GLY A 21 67.48 14.54 -21.88
CA GLY A 21 67.74 13.69 -20.69
C GLY A 21 66.76 13.93 -19.52
N ALA A 22 66.27 15.16 -19.37
CA ALA A 22 65.27 15.52 -18.36
C ALA A 22 63.81 15.28 -18.80
N TRP A 23 63.54 15.11 -20.11
CA TRP A 23 62.21 14.95 -20.69
C TRP A 23 61.88 13.49 -21.05
N ALA A 24 62.88 12.71 -21.49
CA ALA A 24 62.75 11.29 -21.88
C ALA A 24 62.47 10.34 -20.70
N SER A 25 62.57 10.81 -19.46
CA SER A 25 62.30 10.04 -18.24
C SER A 25 60.84 10.06 -17.78
N ARG A 26 59.90 10.57 -18.60
CA ARG A 26 58.45 10.50 -18.33
C ARG A 26 57.75 9.50 -19.25
N PRO A 27 56.79 8.71 -18.72
CA PRO A 27 56.50 7.38 -19.23
C PRO A 27 55.82 7.34 -20.61
N ALA A 28 56.37 6.44 -21.45
CA ALA A 28 55.73 5.46 -22.33
C ALA A 28 54.72 5.81 -23.45
N ASP A 29 54.22 7.02 -23.67
CA ASP A 29 53.00 7.12 -24.52
C ASP A 29 53.22 7.42 -26.02
N ALA A 30 54.25 8.17 -26.39
CA ALA A 30 54.46 8.42 -27.83
C ALA A 30 54.84 7.14 -28.62
N PRO A 31 54.39 7.01 -29.89
CA PRO A 31 54.54 5.79 -30.68
C PRO A 31 56.02 5.43 -30.83
N ARG A 32 56.34 4.17 -30.49
CA ARG A 32 57.72 3.66 -30.47
C ARG A 32 58.47 3.95 -31.78
N ALA A 33 57.78 3.88 -32.90
CA ALA A 33 58.33 4.18 -34.22
C ALA A 33 58.80 5.65 -34.37
N LEU A 34 58.06 6.64 -33.85
CA LEU A 34 58.49 8.05 -33.93
C LEU A 34 59.67 8.32 -32.99
N LYS A 35 59.67 7.72 -31.80
CA LYS A 35 60.81 7.80 -30.87
C LYS A 35 62.08 7.20 -31.47
N GLN A 36 61.95 6.03 -32.11
CA GLN A 36 63.06 5.37 -32.79
C GLN A 36 63.58 6.21 -33.95
N ARG A 37 62.69 6.71 -34.82
CA ARG A 37 63.09 7.56 -35.96
C ARG A 37 63.82 8.83 -35.54
N LEU A 38 63.45 9.42 -34.40
CA LEU A 38 64.12 10.59 -33.85
C LEU A 38 65.48 10.23 -33.25
N ALA A 39 65.57 9.12 -32.51
CA ALA A 39 66.87 8.61 -32.05
C ALA A 39 67.82 8.29 -33.22
N ASP A 40 67.28 7.73 -34.31
CA ASP A 40 68.03 7.43 -35.52
C ASP A 40 68.48 8.69 -36.27
N SER A 41 67.70 9.78 -36.28
CA SER A 41 68.13 11.05 -36.88
C SER A 41 69.19 11.76 -36.04
N GLU A 42 69.11 11.67 -34.71
CA GLU A 42 70.14 12.18 -33.80
C GLU A 42 71.48 11.46 -33.98
N LEU A 43 71.45 10.12 -34.07
CA LEU A 43 72.65 9.31 -34.32
C LEU A 43 73.29 9.67 -35.67
N ARG A 44 72.47 9.86 -36.72
CA ARG A 44 72.93 10.32 -38.04
C ARG A 44 73.53 11.71 -37.99
N ALA A 45 72.95 12.64 -37.24
CA ALA A 45 73.49 13.98 -37.05
C ALA A 45 74.84 13.97 -36.30
N ALA A 46 74.99 13.11 -35.29
CA ALA A 46 76.25 12.91 -34.57
C ALA A 46 77.36 12.35 -35.48
N ALA A 47 77.03 11.40 -36.36
CA ALA A 47 77.97 10.86 -37.35
C ALA A 47 78.45 11.94 -38.34
N LEU A 48 77.53 12.73 -38.91
CA LEU A 48 77.86 13.84 -39.80
C LEU A 48 78.76 14.90 -39.13
N ALA A 49 78.55 15.17 -37.84
CA ALA A 49 79.39 16.09 -37.07
C ALA A 49 80.82 15.54 -36.86
N ALA A 50 80.98 14.21 -36.72
CA ALA A 50 82.29 13.58 -36.65
C ALA A 50 83.03 13.63 -37.99
N ASP A 51 82.33 13.37 -39.10
CA ASP A 51 82.90 13.46 -40.45
C ASP A 51 83.38 14.89 -40.77
N HIS A 52 82.61 15.91 -40.37
CA HIS A 52 83.01 17.30 -40.55
C HIS A 52 84.28 17.67 -39.75
N ARG A 53 84.45 17.15 -38.53
CA ARG A 53 85.69 17.36 -37.76
C ARG A 53 86.91 16.79 -38.49
N SER A 54 86.79 15.55 -38.99
CA SER A 54 87.83 14.89 -39.79
C SER A 54 88.18 15.68 -41.06
N LEU A 55 87.19 16.27 -41.74
CA LEU A 55 87.43 17.17 -42.89
C LEU A 55 88.23 18.42 -42.50
N GLY A 56 87.97 18.99 -41.32
CA GLY A 56 88.73 20.12 -40.77
C GLY A 56 90.21 19.79 -40.56
N ASP A 57 90.50 18.62 -39.98
CA ASP A 57 91.87 18.15 -39.74
C ASP A 57 92.62 17.89 -41.05
N ARG A 58 91.95 17.32 -42.04
CA ARG A 58 92.52 17.09 -43.39
C ARG A 58 92.83 18.39 -44.12
N LEU A 59 92.00 19.43 -43.94
CA LEU A 59 92.23 20.75 -44.52
C LEU A 59 93.45 21.44 -43.92
N ALA A 60 93.62 21.35 -42.60
CA ALA A 60 94.80 21.87 -41.91
C ALA A 60 96.08 21.21 -42.44
N ALA A 61 96.09 19.88 -42.60
CA ALA A 61 97.22 19.14 -43.15
C ALA A 61 97.52 19.45 -44.63
N ALA A 62 96.50 19.79 -45.43
CA ALA A 62 96.66 20.11 -46.85
C ALA A 62 97.24 21.52 -47.10
N GLN A 63 97.07 22.46 -46.16
CA GLN A 63 97.57 23.84 -46.28
C GLN A 63 99.11 23.95 -46.28
N GLU A 64 99.82 22.92 -45.80
CA GLU A 64 101.29 22.89 -45.74
C GLU A 64 101.98 22.52 -47.07
N ARG A 65 101.25 22.08 -48.11
CA ARG A 65 101.82 21.52 -49.36
C ARG A 65 101.38 22.29 -50.62
N GLY A 66 102.06 23.40 -50.94
CA GLY A 66 101.65 24.51 -51.82
C GLY A 66 101.30 24.32 -53.31
N SER A 67 100.99 23.13 -53.84
CA SER A 67 100.41 23.01 -55.22
C SER A 67 99.42 21.84 -55.40
N LEU A 68 99.57 20.74 -54.66
CA LEU A 68 98.48 19.77 -54.37
C LEU A 68 97.33 20.41 -53.57
N ALA A 69 97.56 21.61 -53.03
CA ALA A 69 96.64 22.34 -52.17
C ALA A 69 95.37 22.82 -52.88
N ASP A 70 95.39 23.21 -54.16
CA ASP A 70 94.19 23.82 -54.78
C ASP A 70 93.11 22.80 -55.16
N GLN A 71 93.48 21.66 -55.75
CA GLN A 71 92.57 20.53 -55.95
C GLN A 71 92.07 19.96 -54.62
N ALA A 72 92.94 19.85 -53.62
CA ALA A 72 92.55 19.43 -52.27
C ALA A 72 91.59 20.44 -51.61
N ARG A 73 91.82 21.75 -51.76
CA ARG A 73 90.93 22.80 -51.25
C ARG A 73 89.55 22.77 -51.90
N GLU A 74 89.49 22.55 -53.20
CA GLU A 74 88.23 22.46 -53.93
C GLU A 74 87.45 21.18 -53.56
N GLN A 75 88.12 20.03 -53.45
CA GLN A 75 87.51 18.80 -52.94
C GLN A 75 86.99 18.98 -51.52
N ILE A 76 87.77 19.58 -50.62
CA ILE A 76 87.34 19.84 -49.24
C ILE A 76 86.16 20.82 -49.19
N ARG A 77 86.13 21.83 -50.07
CA ARG A 77 85.00 22.75 -50.19
C ARG A 77 83.73 21.99 -50.58
N ASN A 78 83.80 21.16 -51.62
CA ASN A 78 82.68 20.36 -52.11
C ASN A 78 82.21 19.33 -51.07
N ASP A 79 83.14 18.70 -50.34
CA ASP A 79 82.84 17.78 -49.25
C ASP A 79 82.18 18.49 -48.06
N SER A 80 82.67 19.68 -47.71
CA SER A 80 82.09 20.51 -46.64
C SER A 80 80.69 21.01 -46.99
N GLU A 81 80.46 21.42 -48.24
CA GLU A 81 79.13 21.83 -48.71
C GLU A 81 78.13 20.67 -48.69
N ARG A 82 78.55 19.47 -49.12
CA ARG A 82 77.74 18.25 -49.01
C ARG A 82 77.44 17.89 -47.56
N ALA A 83 78.43 17.91 -46.68
CA ALA A 83 78.26 17.64 -45.25
C ALA A 83 77.32 18.65 -44.59
N PHE A 84 77.46 19.95 -44.89
CA PHE A 84 76.62 21.00 -44.33
C PHE A 84 75.16 20.89 -44.84
N THR A 85 74.97 20.53 -46.10
CA THR A 85 73.64 20.28 -46.68
C THR A 85 72.98 19.07 -46.03
N GLY A 86 73.72 17.98 -45.83
CA GLY A 86 73.26 16.79 -45.10
C GLY A 86 72.89 17.10 -43.65
N PHE A 87 73.72 17.88 -42.94
CA PHE A 87 73.44 18.32 -41.57
C PHE A 87 72.17 19.18 -41.49
N ARG A 88 71.99 20.14 -42.40
CA ARG A 88 70.78 20.97 -42.45
C ARG A 88 69.52 20.13 -42.69
N ALA A 89 69.59 19.13 -43.57
CA ALA A 89 68.48 18.22 -43.83
C ALA A 89 68.13 17.37 -42.59
N GLN A 90 69.14 16.81 -41.90
CA GLN A 90 68.93 16.04 -40.67
C GLN A 90 68.37 16.90 -39.53
N LEU A 91 68.85 18.15 -39.38
CA LEU A 91 68.30 19.07 -38.39
C LEU A 91 66.83 19.41 -38.67
N ALA A 92 66.47 19.63 -39.93
CA ALA A 92 65.08 19.86 -40.32
C ALA A 92 64.20 18.62 -40.06
N GLU A 93 64.71 17.42 -40.32
CA GLU A 93 64.03 16.15 -40.03
C GLU A 93 63.80 15.98 -38.51
N ALA A 94 64.83 16.19 -37.69
CA ALA A 94 64.73 16.10 -36.23
C ALA A 94 63.75 17.14 -35.64
N GLN A 95 63.77 18.38 -36.14
CA GLN A 95 62.82 19.41 -35.73
C GLN A 95 61.38 19.02 -36.07
N ARG A 96 61.15 18.48 -37.28
CA ARG A 96 59.82 18.00 -37.69
C ARG A 96 59.33 16.86 -36.80
N LEU A 97 60.17 15.84 -36.58
CA LEU A 97 59.82 14.69 -35.72
C LEU A 97 59.52 15.13 -34.28
N THR A 98 60.24 16.12 -33.75
CA THR A 98 60.00 16.67 -32.42
C THR A 98 58.63 17.36 -32.33
N LEU A 99 58.24 18.13 -33.35
CA LEU A 99 56.92 18.77 -33.41
C LEU A 99 55.80 17.73 -33.55
N GLU A 100 55.99 16.71 -34.40
CA GLU A 100 55.03 15.59 -34.55
C GLU A 100 54.85 14.85 -33.21
N LEU A 101 55.96 14.54 -32.53
CA LEU A 101 55.96 13.88 -31.23
C LEU A 101 55.21 14.70 -30.16
N ARG A 102 55.47 16.01 -30.12
CA ARG A 102 54.80 16.93 -29.22
C ARG A 102 53.29 17.01 -29.49
N GLY A 103 52.90 17.09 -30.75
CA GLY A 103 51.49 17.11 -31.15
C GLY A 103 50.74 15.85 -30.73
N HIS A 104 51.36 14.67 -30.91
CA HIS A 104 50.78 13.40 -30.44
C HIS A 104 50.57 13.37 -28.93
N LEU A 105 51.58 13.77 -28.15
CA LEU A 105 51.48 13.78 -26.69
C LEU A 105 50.44 14.77 -26.18
N GLU A 106 50.33 15.94 -26.82
CA GLU A 106 49.30 16.93 -26.49
C GLU A 106 47.89 16.40 -26.82
N ALA A 107 47.71 15.75 -27.98
CA ALA A 107 46.45 15.14 -28.36
C ALA A 107 46.04 14.00 -27.42
N GLU A 108 46.95 13.11 -27.03
CA GLU A 108 46.70 12.04 -26.07
C GLU A 108 46.33 12.61 -24.69
N ARG A 109 47.03 13.64 -24.23
CA ARG A 109 46.70 14.32 -22.98
C ARG A 109 45.30 14.92 -23.03
N GLN A 110 44.93 15.57 -24.14
CA GLN A 110 43.58 16.12 -24.32
C GLN A 110 42.52 15.02 -24.34
N ALA A 111 42.78 13.92 -25.03
CA ALA A 111 41.87 12.77 -25.07
C ALA A 111 41.67 12.15 -23.67
N ARG A 112 42.75 11.99 -22.88
CA ARG A 112 42.68 11.52 -21.50
C ARG A 112 41.84 12.43 -20.61
N LEU A 113 42.09 13.74 -20.68
CA LEU A 113 41.33 14.73 -19.90
C LEU A 113 39.85 14.76 -20.32
N ALA A 114 39.56 14.63 -21.62
CA ALA A 114 38.19 14.56 -22.12
C ALA A 114 37.47 13.29 -21.62
N ALA A 115 38.15 12.14 -21.66
CA ALA A 115 37.61 10.88 -21.14
C ALA A 115 37.35 10.94 -19.63
N GLU A 116 38.27 11.54 -18.86
CA GLU A 116 38.10 11.73 -17.42
C GLU A 116 36.90 12.63 -17.10
N ARG A 117 36.74 13.75 -17.83
CA ARG A 117 35.58 14.64 -17.69
C ARG A 117 34.27 13.92 -18.00
N ALA A 118 34.22 13.19 -19.12
CA ALA A 118 33.04 12.42 -19.49
C ALA A 118 32.69 11.35 -18.44
N ALA A 119 33.70 10.71 -17.84
CA ALA A 119 33.49 9.74 -16.76
C ALA A 119 32.97 10.40 -15.46
N VAL A 120 33.44 11.61 -15.12
CA VAL A 120 32.91 12.39 -13.99
C VAL A 120 31.47 12.82 -14.25
N GLU A 121 31.19 13.36 -15.43
CA GLU A 121 29.83 13.76 -15.82
C GLU A 121 28.87 12.56 -15.84
N GLY A 122 29.33 11.40 -16.33
CA GLY A 122 28.56 10.17 -16.30
C GLY A 122 28.22 9.72 -14.87
N ARG A 123 29.20 9.77 -13.95
CA ARG A 123 28.97 9.47 -12.52
C ARG A 123 28.00 10.45 -11.87
N GLN A 124 28.21 11.75 -12.05
CA GLN A 124 27.30 12.78 -11.53
C GLN A 124 25.88 12.65 -12.09
N SER A 125 25.75 12.34 -13.38
CA SER A 125 24.45 12.08 -13.99
C SER A 125 23.79 10.84 -13.41
N GLY A 126 24.58 9.79 -13.15
CA GLY A 126 24.12 8.58 -12.47
C GLY A 126 23.64 8.86 -11.05
N GLU A 127 24.42 9.60 -10.26
CA GLU A 127 24.07 10.02 -8.90
C GLU A 127 22.79 10.86 -8.87
N ARG A 128 22.64 11.84 -9.78
CA ARG A 128 21.38 12.61 -9.90
C ARG A 128 20.18 11.72 -10.18
N ARG A 129 20.29 10.78 -11.13
CA ARG A 129 19.22 9.81 -11.42
C ARG A 129 18.87 8.96 -10.21
N LEU A 130 19.87 8.50 -9.44
CA LEU A 130 19.64 7.74 -8.22
C LEU A 130 18.90 8.58 -7.18
N THR A 131 19.31 9.83 -6.96
CA THR A 131 18.63 10.76 -6.06
C THR A 131 17.21 11.05 -6.51
N ASP A 132 16.96 11.25 -7.80
CA ASP A 132 15.63 11.48 -8.35
C ASP A 132 14.73 10.26 -8.13
N VAL A 133 15.24 9.05 -8.41
CA VAL A 133 14.53 7.78 -8.18
C VAL A 133 14.23 7.59 -6.69
N GLN A 134 15.19 7.87 -5.81
CA GLN A 134 15.00 7.77 -4.36
C GLN A 134 13.94 8.76 -3.88
N THR A 135 14.00 10.01 -4.34
CA THR A 135 13.03 11.05 -3.98
C THR A 135 11.63 10.71 -4.50
N ASP A 136 11.51 10.12 -5.69
CA ASP A 136 10.23 9.64 -6.22
C ASP A 136 9.69 8.46 -5.39
N ALA A 137 10.55 7.50 -5.02
CA ALA A 137 10.18 6.39 -4.15
C ALA A 137 9.70 6.87 -2.78
N GLU A 138 10.39 7.83 -2.17
CA GLU A 138 10.00 8.44 -0.89
C GLU A 138 8.64 9.13 -0.99
N ARG A 139 8.39 9.88 -2.08
CA ARG A 139 7.08 10.50 -2.34
C ARG A 139 5.96 9.48 -2.47
N ARG A 140 6.18 8.38 -3.20
CA ARG A 140 5.19 7.29 -3.33
C ARG A 140 4.88 6.63 -2.00
N VAL A 141 5.90 6.37 -1.18
CA VAL A 141 5.73 5.80 0.16
C VAL A 141 4.95 6.76 1.06
N ALA A 142 5.24 8.07 1.01
CA ALA A 142 4.50 9.08 1.76
C ALA A 142 3.01 9.13 1.36
N GLN A 143 2.73 9.14 0.04
CA GLN A 143 1.36 9.12 -0.48
C GLN A 143 0.61 7.86 -0.04
N ALA A 144 1.21 6.69 -0.19
CA ALA A 144 0.59 5.43 0.23
C ALA A 144 0.29 5.40 1.73
N ARG A 145 1.17 5.97 2.57
CA ARG A 145 0.92 6.10 4.01
C ARG A 145 -0.26 7.01 4.31
N GLU A 146 -0.35 8.17 3.65
CA GLU A 146 -1.48 9.08 3.82
C GLU A 146 -2.81 8.44 3.39
N GLU A 147 -2.83 7.73 2.25
CA GLU A 147 -4.01 6.99 1.79
C GLU A 147 -4.42 5.90 2.78
N THR A 148 -3.46 5.15 3.30
CA THR A 148 -3.71 4.11 4.30
C THR A 148 -4.30 4.70 5.58
N GLU A 149 -3.76 5.82 6.06
CA GLU A 149 -4.28 6.52 7.25
C GLU A 149 -5.67 7.10 7.03
N ARG A 150 -5.97 7.63 5.83
CA ARG A 150 -7.32 8.08 5.47
C ARG A 150 -8.32 6.91 5.47
N ALA A 151 -7.98 5.82 4.80
CA ALA A 151 -8.81 4.62 4.76
C ALA A 151 -9.05 4.05 6.16
N ARG A 152 -8.03 4.06 7.02
CA ARG A 152 -8.15 3.65 8.42
C ARG A 152 -9.12 4.54 9.19
N ARG A 153 -9.01 5.86 9.07
CA ARG A 153 -9.92 6.81 9.74
C ARG A 153 -11.36 6.64 9.28
N GLU A 154 -11.57 6.42 7.98
CA GLU A 154 -12.90 6.13 7.44
C GLU A 154 -13.46 4.84 8.02
N ALA A 155 -12.66 3.77 8.05
CA ALA A 155 -13.07 2.49 8.65
C ALA A 155 -13.39 2.64 10.15
N GLU A 156 -12.55 3.36 10.92
CA GLU A 156 -12.78 3.64 12.34
C GLU A 156 -14.08 4.45 12.55
N ALA A 157 -14.36 5.43 11.68
CA ALA A 157 -15.60 6.18 11.71
C ALA A 157 -16.82 5.29 11.41
N THR A 158 -16.75 4.42 10.40
CA THR A 158 -17.81 3.45 10.09
C THR A 158 -18.07 2.52 11.27
N VAL A 159 -17.02 1.96 11.88
CA VAL A 159 -17.15 1.09 13.06
C VAL A 159 -17.79 1.84 14.22
N THR A 160 -17.47 3.12 14.41
CA THR A 160 -18.07 3.96 15.46
C THR A 160 -19.56 4.15 15.25
N VAL A 161 -19.99 4.45 14.02
CA VAL A 161 -21.42 4.56 13.67
C VAL A 161 -22.14 3.23 13.88
N MET A 162 -21.58 2.12 13.39
CA MET A 162 -22.19 0.79 13.57
C MET A 162 -22.33 0.42 15.05
N ARG A 163 -21.34 0.73 15.88
CA ARG A 163 -21.41 0.51 17.34
C ARG A 163 -22.52 1.35 17.98
N ALA A 164 -22.67 2.61 17.57
CA ALA A 164 -23.75 3.47 18.06
C ALA A 164 -25.14 2.94 17.66
N GLU A 165 -25.30 2.48 16.42
CA GLU A 165 -26.55 1.87 15.96
C GLU A 165 -26.89 0.59 16.72
N LEU A 166 -25.91 -0.29 16.95
CA LEU A 166 -26.10 -1.50 17.73
C LEU A 166 -26.52 -1.18 19.18
N ALA A 167 -25.91 -0.17 19.81
CA ALA A 167 -26.28 0.27 21.13
C ALA A 167 -27.73 0.81 21.18
N SER A 168 -28.12 1.62 20.19
CA SER A 168 -29.49 2.13 20.06
C SER A 168 -30.51 1.00 19.86
N ARG A 169 -30.21 0.01 19.02
CA ARG A 169 -31.06 -1.17 18.82
C ARG A 169 -31.24 -1.98 20.11
N GLU A 170 -30.17 -2.16 20.88
CA GLU A 170 -30.24 -2.89 22.15
C GLU A 170 -31.02 -2.12 23.21
N GLN A 171 -30.91 -0.79 23.25
CA GLN A 171 -31.75 0.05 24.12
C GLN A 171 -33.24 -0.07 23.75
N LEU A 172 -33.58 -0.03 22.47
CA LEU A 172 -34.95 -0.22 22.00
C LEU A 172 -35.48 -1.58 22.44
N ARG A 173 -34.72 -2.66 22.20
CA ARG A 173 -35.07 -4.02 22.63
C ARG A 173 -35.33 -4.08 24.14
N ARG A 174 -34.43 -3.50 24.95
CA ARG A 174 -34.63 -3.43 26.41
C ARG A 174 -35.89 -2.66 26.77
N THR A 175 -36.16 -1.51 26.16
CA THR A 175 -37.39 -0.75 26.46
C THR A 175 -38.65 -1.50 26.08
N GLU A 176 -38.65 -2.24 24.97
CA GLU A 176 -39.76 -3.11 24.58
C GLU A 176 -39.94 -4.27 25.56
N GLU A 177 -38.86 -4.90 26.01
CA GLU A 177 -38.88 -5.94 27.03
C GLU A 177 -39.41 -5.42 28.37
N THR A 178 -38.96 -4.26 28.85
CA THR A 178 -39.49 -3.66 30.09
C THR A 178 -40.96 -3.29 29.95
N ARG A 179 -41.39 -2.80 28.79
CA ARG A 179 -42.81 -2.53 28.50
C ARG A 179 -43.65 -3.81 28.49
N ALA A 180 -43.12 -4.90 27.93
CA ALA A 180 -43.77 -6.20 27.93
C ALA A 180 -43.78 -6.87 29.32
N ALA A 181 -42.78 -6.56 30.16
CA ALA A 181 -42.64 -7.12 31.51
C ALA A 181 -43.29 -6.26 32.62
N ALA A 182 -43.76 -5.05 32.32
CA ALA A 182 -44.50 -4.24 33.29
C ALA A 182 -45.79 -4.96 33.69
N PRO A 183 -46.12 -5.06 35.00
CA PRO A 183 -47.29 -5.78 35.45
C PRO A 183 -48.55 -5.14 34.88
N SER A 184 -49.39 -5.98 34.28
CA SER A 184 -50.69 -5.70 33.70
C SER A 184 -51.74 -5.28 34.76
N ALA A 185 -51.43 -4.26 35.55
CA ALA A 185 -52.35 -3.68 36.53
C ALA A 185 -53.63 -3.13 35.88
N GLY A 186 -53.59 -2.79 34.58
CA GLY A 186 -54.77 -2.36 33.82
C GLY A 186 -55.84 -3.45 33.65
N THR A 187 -55.46 -4.70 33.38
CA THR A 187 -56.43 -5.75 33.00
C THR A 187 -57.19 -6.34 34.21
N ALA A 188 -56.60 -6.33 35.41
CA ALA A 188 -57.32 -6.75 36.62
C ALA A 188 -58.43 -5.76 37.00
N VAL A 189 -58.18 -4.45 36.81
CA VAL A 189 -59.20 -3.40 36.97
C VAL A 189 -60.28 -3.55 35.90
N GLU A 190 -59.93 -3.83 34.66
CA GLU A 190 -60.89 -4.11 33.57
C GLU A 190 -61.78 -5.32 33.88
N ILE A 191 -61.23 -6.42 34.41
CA ILE A 191 -62.02 -7.58 34.85
C ILE A 191 -63.00 -7.19 35.94
N ALA A 192 -62.55 -6.44 36.95
CA ALA A 192 -63.43 -6.00 38.04
C ALA A 192 -64.57 -5.09 37.53
N THR A 193 -64.25 -4.15 36.63
CA THR A 193 -65.25 -3.25 36.02
C THR A 193 -66.24 -4.00 35.13
N ALA A 194 -65.77 -4.89 34.25
CA ALA A 194 -66.63 -5.65 33.34
C ALA A 194 -67.55 -6.61 34.10
N MET A 195 -67.03 -7.31 35.11
CA MET A 195 -67.84 -8.19 35.94
C MET A 195 -68.87 -7.43 36.77
N GLY A 196 -68.53 -6.24 37.29
CA GLY A 196 -69.46 -5.39 38.05
C GLY A 196 -70.55 -4.71 37.21
N THR A 197 -70.29 -4.43 35.92
CA THR A 197 -71.23 -3.69 35.05
C THR A 197 -72.02 -4.60 34.09
N GLN A 198 -71.36 -5.60 33.51
CA GLN A 198 -71.92 -6.47 32.46
C GLN A 198 -72.21 -7.88 32.95
N GLY A 199 -71.72 -8.25 34.16
CA GLY A 199 -71.80 -9.60 34.69
C GLY A 199 -71.03 -10.64 33.88
N ARG A 200 -70.19 -10.21 32.94
CA ARG A 200 -69.34 -11.06 32.11
C ARG A 200 -68.05 -10.35 31.73
N VAL A 201 -66.99 -11.12 31.47
CA VAL A 201 -65.73 -10.62 30.92
C VAL A 201 -65.08 -11.68 30.04
N GLN A 202 -64.48 -11.25 28.93
CA GLN A 202 -63.60 -12.11 28.14
C GLN A 202 -62.20 -12.11 28.77
N LEU A 203 -61.62 -13.30 28.98
CA LEU A 203 -60.26 -13.42 29.49
C LEU A 203 -59.24 -13.16 28.38
N ALA A 204 -58.98 -11.87 28.12
CA ALA A 204 -58.02 -11.42 27.11
C ALA A 204 -56.63 -12.00 27.40
N GLY A 205 -56.06 -12.75 26.46
CA GLY A 205 -54.77 -13.44 26.62
C GLY A 205 -54.87 -14.95 26.88
N VAL A 206 -56.07 -15.48 27.19
CA VAL A 206 -56.32 -16.93 27.21
C VAL A 206 -56.49 -17.45 25.79
N VAL A 207 -55.36 -17.71 25.14
CA VAL A 207 -55.28 -18.25 23.77
C VAL A 207 -54.87 -19.71 23.81
N PHE A 208 -55.52 -20.52 22.97
CA PHE A 208 -55.21 -21.94 22.78
C PHE A 208 -54.66 -22.20 21.38
N GLY A 209 -53.72 -23.13 21.28
CA GLY A 209 -53.27 -23.67 20.00
C GLY A 209 -54.42 -24.34 19.21
N SER A 210 -54.19 -24.54 17.91
CA SER A 210 -55.14 -25.27 17.05
C SER A 210 -55.43 -26.66 17.62
N ASN A 211 -56.70 -27.00 17.75
CA ASN A 211 -57.19 -28.26 18.36
C ASN A 211 -56.63 -28.59 19.77
N SER A 212 -56.07 -27.61 20.49
CA SER A 212 -55.51 -27.80 21.83
C SER A 212 -56.35 -27.14 22.91
N ALA A 213 -56.28 -27.71 24.12
CA ALA A 213 -56.82 -27.17 25.36
C ALA A 213 -55.70 -26.85 26.37
N GLU A 214 -54.44 -26.85 25.95
CA GLU A 214 -53.30 -26.46 26.79
C GLU A 214 -53.20 -24.94 26.91
N LEU A 215 -52.99 -24.48 28.15
CA LEU A 215 -52.81 -23.06 28.46
C LEU A 215 -51.39 -22.62 28.12
N ALA A 216 -51.26 -21.71 27.15
CA ALA A 216 -49.98 -21.11 26.79
C ALA A 216 -49.45 -20.19 27.91
N ALA A 217 -48.15 -19.88 27.88
CA ALA A 217 -47.53 -18.98 28.87
C ALA A 217 -48.25 -17.61 29.01
N PRO A 218 -48.70 -16.95 27.92
CA PRO A 218 -49.47 -15.70 28.02
C PRO A 218 -50.82 -15.84 28.74
N ALA A 219 -51.45 -17.03 28.67
CA ALA A 219 -52.72 -17.28 29.35
C ALA A 219 -52.57 -17.24 30.87
N ARG A 220 -51.36 -17.49 31.40
CA ARG A 220 -51.09 -17.46 32.84
C ARG A 220 -51.33 -16.08 33.44
N ALA A 221 -50.85 -15.02 32.80
CA ALA A 221 -51.03 -13.65 33.29
C ALA A 221 -52.52 -13.27 33.37
N ALA A 222 -53.32 -13.66 32.37
CA ALA A 222 -54.76 -13.43 32.38
C ALA A 222 -55.47 -14.22 33.51
N LEU A 223 -55.03 -15.45 33.77
CA LEU A 223 -55.57 -16.28 34.85
C LEU A 223 -55.15 -15.79 36.24
N ASP A 224 -53.94 -15.25 36.39
CA ASP A 224 -53.48 -14.62 37.62
C ASP A 224 -54.40 -13.44 38.00
N GLN A 225 -54.81 -12.63 37.02
CA GLN A 225 -55.71 -11.49 37.23
C GLN A 225 -57.15 -11.93 37.54
N ALA A 226 -57.66 -12.92 36.80
CA ALA A 226 -58.94 -13.56 37.10
C ALA A 226 -58.97 -14.11 38.55
N ALA A 227 -57.88 -14.77 38.96
CA ALA A 227 -57.73 -15.26 40.32
C ALA A 227 -57.65 -14.14 41.36
N GLN A 228 -56.95 -13.04 41.07
CA GLN A 228 -56.92 -11.86 41.95
C GLN A 228 -58.33 -11.30 42.16
N TYR A 229 -59.12 -11.15 41.09
CA TYR A 229 -60.52 -10.71 41.20
C TYR A 229 -61.37 -11.66 42.05
N LEU A 230 -61.28 -12.97 41.82
CA LEU A 230 -62.06 -13.98 42.57
C LEU A 230 -61.64 -14.07 44.05
N LYS A 231 -60.36 -13.81 44.37
CA LYS A 231 -59.85 -13.72 45.74
C LYS A 231 -60.32 -12.45 46.45
N ALA A 232 -60.32 -11.33 45.74
CA ALA A 232 -60.83 -10.07 46.27
C ALA A 232 -62.35 -10.10 46.51
N ASN A 233 -63.08 -10.96 45.80
CA ASN A 233 -64.55 -11.07 45.86
C ASN A 233 -64.99 -12.49 46.27
N PRO A 234 -64.82 -12.91 47.54
CA PRO A 234 -65.04 -14.31 47.96
C PRO A 234 -66.48 -14.81 47.79
N GLY A 235 -67.47 -13.92 47.76
CA GLY A 235 -68.88 -14.26 47.55
C GLY A 235 -69.29 -14.47 46.08
N VAL A 236 -68.42 -14.16 45.13
CA VAL A 236 -68.74 -14.25 43.70
C VAL A 236 -68.53 -15.67 43.19
N GLY A 237 -69.57 -16.27 42.61
CA GLY A 237 -69.48 -17.48 41.79
C GLY A 237 -69.42 -17.12 40.32
N VAL A 238 -68.68 -17.90 39.52
CA VAL A 238 -68.54 -17.66 38.08
C VAL A 238 -68.73 -18.91 37.25
N HIS A 239 -69.27 -18.71 36.04
CA HIS A 239 -69.43 -19.71 35.00
C HIS A 239 -68.46 -19.41 33.85
N ILE A 240 -67.59 -20.37 33.53
CA ILE A 240 -66.54 -20.25 32.52
C ILE A 240 -67.02 -20.89 31.23
N VAL A 241 -67.14 -20.09 30.17
CA VAL A 241 -67.64 -20.56 28.87
C VAL A 241 -66.54 -20.51 27.84
N GLY A 242 -66.22 -21.65 27.24
CA GLY A 242 -65.30 -21.74 26.12
C GLY A 242 -66.03 -21.60 24.78
N HIS A 243 -65.39 -20.97 23.80
CA HIS A 243 -65.87 -20.84 22.43
C HIS A 243 -64.81 -21.31 21.43
N THR A 244 -65.26 -21.76 20.25
CA THR A 244 -64.41 -22.09 19.11
C THR A 244 -64.76 -21.21 17.91
N ASP A 245 -63.91 -21.23 16.88
CA ASP A 245 -64.33 -20.76 15.56
C ASP A 245 -65.20 -21.82 14.86
N SER A 246 -65.76 -21.47 13.70
CA SER A 246 -66.67 -22.34 12.95
C SER A 246 -65.97 -23.39 12.07
N ARG A 247 -64.66 -23.64 12.26
CA ARG A 247 -63.96 -24.67 11.48
C ARG A 247 -64.12 -26.02 12.18
N GLY A 248 -64.42 -27.04 11.39
CA GLY A 248 -64.53 -28.42 11.87
C GLY A 248 -65.95 -28.83 12.23
N ASP A 249 -66.07 -30.01 12.83
CA ASP A 249 -67.35 -30.59 13.23
C ASP A 249 -67.91 -29.92 14.49
N ALA A 250 -69.23 -29.70 14.52
CA ALA A 250 -69.90 -28.99 15.61
C ALA A 250 -69.80 -29.74 16.96
N ALA A 251 -69.89 -31.08 16.96
CA ALA A 251 -69.73 -31.88 18.16
C ALA A 251 -68.27 -31.86 18.66
N ALA A 252 -67.31 -31.89 17.73
CA ALA A 252 -65.89 -31.74 18.06
C ALA A 252 -65.58 -30.36 18.66
N ASN A 253 -66.16 -29.29 18.11
CA ASN A 253 -66.04 -27.91 18.61
C ASN A 253 -66.67 -27.73 19.99
N LEU A 254 -67.83 -28.34 20.23
CA LEU A 254 -68.46 -28.35 21.54
C LEU A 254 -67.56 -29.03 22.59
N ALA A 255 -67.05 -30.22 22.28
CA ALA A 255 -66.14 -30.92 23.18
C ALA A 255 -64.82 -30.16 23.40
N LEU A 256 -64.27 -29.51 22.36
CA LEU A 256 -63.03 -28.73 22.47
C LEU A 256 -63.20 -27.48 23.34
N SER A 257 -64.27 -26.72 23.12
CA SER A 257 -64.58 -25.54 23.94
C SER A 257 -64.80 -25.90 25.41
N GLU A 258 -65.48 -27.01 25.70
CA GLU A 258 -65.66 -27.50 27.06
C GLU A 258 -64.33 -27.90 27.72
N ARG A 259 -63.45 -28.61 26.99
CA ARG A 259 -62.11 -28.94 27.49
C ARG A 259 -61.29 -27.70 27.82
N ARG A 260 -61.40 -26.63 27.01
CA ARG A 260 -60.72 -25.34 27.25
C ARG A 260 -61.26 -24.63 28.48
N ALA A 261 -62.58 -24.57 28.65
CA ALA A 261 -63.22 -24.00 29.84
C ALA A 261 -62.84 -24.79 31.11
N SER A 262 -62.84 -26.12 31.02
CA SER A 262 -62.40 -27.01 32.09
C SER A 262 -60.92 -26.82 32.45
N ALA A 263 -60.05 -26.62 31.45
CA ALA A 263 -58.62 -26.36 31.69
C ALA A 263 -58.43 -25.06 32.48
N VAL A 264 -59.16 -24.00 32.13
CA VAL A 264 -59.17 -22.73 32.89
C VAL A 264 -59.66 -22.92 34.32
N ALA A 265 -60.78 -23.64 34.52
CA ALA A 265 -61.31 -23.91 35.86
C ALA A 265 -60.32 -24.70 36.73
N ARG A 266 -59.73 -25.78 36.18
CA ARG A 266 -58.71 -26.58 36.88
C ARG A 266 -57.49 -25.75 37.27
N ASP A 267 -57.11 -24.81 36.43
CA ASP A 267 -55.98 -23.93 36.69
C ASP A 267 -56.23 -22.98 37.86
N LEU A 268 -57.41 -22.33 37.88
CA LEU A 268 -57.85 -21.46 38.97
C LEU A 268 -57.96 -22.22 40.31
N VAL A 269 -58.37 -23.49 40.28
CA VAL A 269 -58.37 -24.34 41.48
C VAL A 269 -56.94 -24.70 41.89
N GLY A 270 -56.17 -25.31 40.98
CA GLY A 270 -54.89 -25.95 41.31
C GLY A 270 -53.77 -24.96 41.61
N ARG A 271 -53.61 -23.92 40.78
CA ARG A 271 -52.54 -22.92 40.96
C ARG A 271 -52.95 -21.77 41.86
N HIS A 272 -54.22 -21.38 41.84
CA HIS A 272 -54.68 -20.18 42.54
C HIS A 272 -55.49 -20.46 43.80
N GLY A 273 -55.92 -21.70 44.05
CA GLY A 273 -56.63 -22.09 45.27
C GLY A 273 -58.06 -21.54 45.34
N ILE A 274 -58.70 -21.25 44.20
CA ILE A 274 -60.11 -20.86 44.18
C ILE A 274 -60.97 -22.09 44.54
N ASP A 275 -61.96 -21.90 45.42
CA ASP A 275 -62.89 -22.98 45.79
C ASP A 275 -63.62 -23.51 44.54
N PRO A 276 -63.52 -24.81 44.22
CA PRO A 276 -64.21 -25.43 43.08
C PRO A 276 -65.72 -25.17 43.06
N ARG A 277 -66.38 -25.01 44.22
CA ARG A 277 -67.82 -24.73 44.30
C ARG A 277 -68.22 -23.38 43.72
N ARG A 278 -67.25 -22.48 43.55
CA ARG A 278 -67.43 -21.15 42.96
C ARG A 278 -67.27 -21.15 41.44
N LEU A 279 -66.83 -22.26 40.86
CA LEU A 279 -66.52 -22.36 39.43
C LEU A 279 -67.42 -23.41 38.77
N ALA A 280 -68.21 -22.97 37.80
CA ALA A 280 -68.86 -23.85 36.84
C ALA A 280 -68.24 -23.63 35.46
N TRP A 281 -68.33 -24.61 34.55
CA TRP A 281 -67.81 -24.45 33.19
C TRP A 281 -68.69 -25.18 32.16
N SER A 282 -68.68 -24.68 30.91
CA SER A 282 -69.32 -25.35 29.78
C SER A 282 -68.69 -24.97 28.45
N GLY A 283 -68.85 -25.83 27.44
CA GLY A 283 -68.53 -25.49 26.04
C GLY A 283 -69.71 -24.86 25.32
N ALA A 284 -69.48 -23.77 24.59
CA ALA A 284 -70.46 -23.20 23.67
C ALA A 284 -70.28 -23.71 22.22
N GLY A 285 -69.12 -24.29 21.89
CA GLY A 285 -68.72 -24.54 20.51
C GLY A 285 -68.63 -23.24 19.72
N ASP A 286 -69.08 -23.28 18.48
CA ASP A 286 -69.16 -22.16 17.54
C ASP A 286 -70.54 -21.47 17.53
N ARG A 287 -71.45 -21.86 18.44
CA ARG A 287 -72.87 -21.43 18.45
C ARG A 287 -73.09 -19.95 18.77
N TRP A 288 -72.09 -19.27 19.33
CA TRP A 288 -72.17 -17.87 19.76
C TRP A 288 -70.94 -17.07 19.27
N PRO A 289 -70.84 -16.82 17.95
CA PRO A 289 -69.75 -16.04 17.39
C PRO A 289 -69.92 -14.55 17.75
N VAL A 290 -68.80 -13.87 17.99
CA VAL A 290 -68.74 -12.42 18.25
C VAL A 290 -68.15 -11.64 17.08
N ALA A 291 -67.55 -12.34 16.13
CA ALA A 291 -67.02 -11.78 14.89
C ALA A 291 -67.28 -12.73 13.72
N ASP A 292 -67.15 -12.22 12.50
CA ASP A 292 -67.31 -13.04 11.29
C ASP A 292 -66.24 -14.15 11.22
N ASN A 293 -66.66 -15.38 10.93
CA ASN A 293 -65.74 -16.50 10.77
C ASN A 293 -65.10 -16.55 9.37
N ALA A 294 -65.51 -15.68 8.43
CA ALA A 294 -64.93 -15.60 7.09
C ALA A 294 -63.43 -15.22 7.13
N GLU A 295 -63.06 -14.30 8.02
CA GLU A 295 -61.69 -13.78 8.13
C GLU A 295 -60.90 -14.43 9.27
N ASP A 296 -59.58 -14.54 9.10
CA ASP A 296 -58.65 -15.06 10.11
C ASP A 296 -58.71 -14.25 11.42
N ALA A 297 -58.84 -12.92 11.29
CA ALA A 297 -58.99 -12.01 12.42
C ALA A 297 -60.27 -12.30 13.21
N GLY A 298 -61.42 -12.45 12.55
CA GLY A 298 -62.68 -12.74 13.22
C GLY A 298 -62.74 -14.13 13.85
N ARG A 299 -62.15 -15.15 13.21
CA ARG A 299 -61.96 -16.47 13.83
C ARG A 299 -61.10 -16.42 15.09
N ALA A 300 -60.06 -15.58 15.10
CA ALA A 300 -59.23 -15.40 16.30
C ALA A 300 -60.03 -14.84 17.48
N LEU A 301 -60.96 -13.92 17.23
CA LEU A 301 -61.86 -13.37 18.24
C LEU A 301 -62.87 -14.42 18.74
N ASN A 302 -63.33 -15.34 17.88
CA ASN A 302 -64.27 -16.40 18.27
C ASN A 302 -63.63 -17.52 19.11
N ARG A 303 -62.31 -17.74 19.01
CA ARG A 303 -61.56 -18.66 19.87
C ARG A 303 -61.25 -18.02 21.23
N ARG A 304 -62.28 -17.87 22.07
CA ARG A 304 -62.19 -17.15 23.35
C ARG A 304 -62.73 -17.96 24.53
N VAL A 305 -62.43 -17.47 25.74
CA VAL A 305 -63.05 -17.92 26.99
C VAL A 305 -63.63 -16.71 27.70
N GLU A 306 -64.87 -16.85 28.13
CA GLU A 306 -65.59 -15.86 28.92
C GLU A 306 -65.81 -16.37 30.33
N MET A 307 -65.87 -15.44 31.27
CA MET A 307 -66.30 -15.67 32.64
C MET A 307 -67.56 -14.86 32.88
N LEU A 308 -68.60 -15.49 33.41
CA LEU A 308 -69.89 -14.87 33.70
C LEU A 308 -70.22 -15.02 35.18
N LEU A 309 -70.92 -14.07 35.78
CA LEU A 309 -71.44 -14.20 37.15
C LEU A 309 -72.52 -15.28 37.22
N ARG A 310 -72.57 -15.99 38.35
CA ARG A 310 -73.56 -17.02 38.66
C ARG A 310 -74.58 -16.52 39.69
#